data_AF-A0A1H3K774-F1
#
_entry.id   AF-A0A1H3K774-F1
#
_cell.length_a   1.000
_cell.length_b   1.000
_cell.length_c   1.000
_cell.angle_alpha   90.00
_cell.angle_beta   90.00
_cell.angle_gamma   90.00
#
_symmetry.space_group_name_H-M   'P 1'
#
loop_
_entity.id
_entity.type
_entity.pdbx_description
1 polymer ?
#
loop_
_entity_poly.entity_id
_entity_poly.type
_entity_poly.pdbx_seq_one_letter_code
_entity_poly.pdbx_strand_id
1 'polypeptide(L)'
;MTASSAQVRRPWLPAALRAHGWSQSDVGTLSYLVLDEIVGSSATMLLSAWPWADLQGRVRFAVDDSTRGVTVDVHALEHALYRGWLERPPRIGDVFAAVVPQAVHDVQEPDEAPQWDRPIADLVDGPVYDLTREGRTVAALADSALVSPVLPAVEASRLGLAGRQDVDAPRAPRRDSVGPDGDDD
;
A
#
# COMPACT_ATOMS: atom_id res chain seq x y z
N MET A 1 -32.86 -1.30 12.21
CA MET A 1 -31.96 -0.27 11.64
C MET A 1 -30.75 -0.17 12.55
N THR A 2 -29.75 -1.00 12.31
CA THR A 2 -28.49 -0.99 13.06
C THR A 2 -27.60 0.10 12.49
N ALA A 3 -27.11 0.99 13.36
CA ALA A 3 -26.17 2.04 13.00
C ALA A 3 -24.95 1.43 12.32
N SER A 4 -24.68 1.84 11.08
CA SER A 4 -23.45 1.56 10.36
C SER A 4 -22.30 2.17 11.19
N SER A 5 -21.52 1.33 11.86
CA SER A 5 -20.26 1.77 12.46
C SER A 5 -19.40 2.28 11.31
N ALA A 6 -19.22 3.60 11.23
CA ALA A 6 -18.30 4.20 10.28
C ALA A 6 -16.94 3.53 10.46
N GLN A 7 -16.59 2.65 9.53
CA GLN A 7 -15.32 1.95 9.54
C GLN A 7 -14.23 3.01 9.52
N VAL A 8 -13.37 3.04 10.54
CA VAL A 8 -12.24 3.96 10.57
C VAL A 8 -11.35 3.64 9.37
N ARG A 9 -11.41 4.50 8.34
CA ARG A 9 -10.58 4.43 7.14
C ARG A 9 -9.36 5.32 7.39
N ARG A 10 -8.24 4.70 7.72
CA ARG A 10 -6.96 5.40 7.83
C ARG A 10 -6.13 5.13 6.57
N PRO A 11 -5.54 6.14 5.91
CA PRO A 11 -4.63 5.90 4.80
C PRO A 11 -3.54 4.90 5.21
N TRP A 12 -3.27 3.93 4.35
CA TRP A 12 -2.26 2.91 4.62
C TRP A 12 -0.86 3.52 4.52
N LEU A 13 -0.08 3.52 5.60
CA LEU A 13 1.27 4.09 5.59
C LEU A 13 2.33 2.97 5.65
N PRO A 14 2.85 2.50 4.49
CA PRO A 14 3.91 1.49 4.45
C PRO A 14 5.23 2.02 5.05
N ALA A 15 6.10 1.08 5.45
CA ALA A 15 7.36 1.42 6.10
C ALA A 15 8.30 2.19 5.17
N ALA A 16 8.38 1.82 3.88
CA ALA A 16 9.13 2.56 2.88
C ALA A 16 8.76 4.05 2.84
N LEU A 17 7.47 4.39 2.74
CA LEU A 17 7.04 5.81 2.70
C LEU A 17 7.31 6.54 4.02
N ARG A 18 7.13 5.88 5.17
CA ARG A 18 7.50 6.46 6.46
C ARG A 18 8.98 6.80 6.54
N ALA A 19 9.85 5.95 5.99
CA ALA A 19 11.30 6.20 5.92
C ALA A 19 11.65 7.42 5.06
N HIS A 20 10.80 7.76 4.09
CA HIS A 20 10.90 8.97 3.27
C HIS A 20 10.17 10.20 3.88
N GLY A 21 9.71 10.11 5.13
CA GLY A 21 9.12 11.24 5.85
C GLY A 21 7.62 11.45 5.62
N TRP A 22 6.95 10.55 4.89
CA TRP A 22 5.50 10.63 4.71
C TRP A 22 4.75 10.39 6.02
N SER A 23 3.71 11.19 6.22
CA SER A 23 2.78 11.06 7.34
C SER A 23 1.51 10.32 6.92
N GLN A 24 0.72 9.89 7.89
CA GLN A 24 -0.57 9.25 7.62
C GLN A 24 -1.61 10.22 7.06
N SER A 25 -1.49 11.54 7.32
CA SER A 25 -2.39 12.54 6.77
C SER A 25 -2.10 12.83 5.31
N ASP A 26 -0.83 12.75 4.90
CA ASP A 26 -0.41 13.26 3.59
C ASP A 26 -0.26 12.14 2.56
N VAL A 27 -0.05 10.89 3.00
CA VAL A 27 0.09 9.73 2.10
C VAL A 27 -1.14 9.50 1.22
N GLY A 28 -2.32 9.99 1.65
CA GLY A 28 -3.55 9.93 0.87
C GLY A 28 -3.55 10.73 -0.43
N THR A 29 -2.58 11.64 -0.63
CA THR A 29 -2.42 12.39 -1.89
C THR A 29 -1.67 11.61 -2.96
N LEU A 30 -1.10 10.45 -2.62
CA LEU A 30 -0.41 9.58 -3.56
C LEU A 30 -1.41 8.67 -4.27
N SER A 31 -1.03 8.21 -5.46
CA SER A 31 -1.69 7.12 -6.16
C SER A 31 -0.91 5.83 -5.94
N TYR A 32 -1.65 4.73 -5.86
CA TYR A 32 -1.09 3.39 -5.82
C TYR A 32 -1.04 2.84 -7.24
N LEU A 33 0.19 2.61 -7.73
CA LEU A 33 0.48 2.19 -9.10
C LEU A 33 0.92 0.73 -9.11
N VAL A 34 0.32 -0.09 -9.98
CA VAL A 34 0.67 -1.51 -10.10
C VAL A 34 0.94 -1.86 -11.55
N LEU A 35 2.05 -2.54 -11.82
CA LEU A 35 2.27 -3.16 -13.12
C LEU A 35 1.48 -4.47 -13.19
N ASP A 36 0.35 -4.46 -13.90
CA ASP A 36 -0.61 -5.57 -13.91
C ASP A 36 -0.32 -6.58 -15.02
N GLU A 37 0.03 -6.09 -16.20
CA GLU A 37 0.28 -6.95 -17.36
C GLU A 37 1.51 -6.47 -18.14
N ILE A 38 2.25 -7.41 -18.74
CA ILE A 38 3.31 -7.14 -19.72
C ILE A 38 3.08 -8.04 -20.93
N VAL A 39 2.82 -7.45 -22.08
CA VAL A 39 2.63 -8.15 -23.37
C VAL A 39 3.60 -7.60 -24.41
N GLY A 40 4.60 -8.39 -24.76
CA GLY A 40 5.64 -7.98 -25.69
C GLY A 40 6.42 -6.78 -25.16
N SER A 41 6.35 -5.64 -25.86
CA SER A 41 6.98 -4.38 -25.48
C SER A 41 6.06 -3.42 -24.73
N SER A 42 4.82 -3.83 -24.43
CA SER A 42 3.84 -2.98 -23.75
C SER A 42 3.57 -3.51 -22.35
N ALA A 43 3.29 -2.61 -21.42
CA ALA A 43 2.84 -2.95 -20.07
C ALA A 43 1.62 -2.14 -19.68
N THR A 44 0.67 -2.79 -19.00
CA THR A 44 -0.49 -2.13 -18.41
C THR A 44 -0.16 -1.75 -16.98
N MET A 45 -0.22 -0.46 -16.67
CA MET A 45 -0.11 0.05 -15.32
C MET A 45 -1.48 0.47 -14.82
N LEU A 46 -1.90 -0.10 -13.70
CA LEU A 46 -3.11 0.28 -13.00
C LEU A 46 -2.81 1.42 -12.04
N LEU A 47 -3.70 2.40 -12.02
CA LEU A 47 -3.66 3.59 -11.19
C LEU A 47 -4.92 3.59 -10.33
N SER A 48 -4.72 3.69 -9.02
CA SER A 48 -5.79 3.75 -8.04
C SER A 48 -5.50 4.86 -7.04
N ALA A 49 -6.53 5.42 -6.41
CA ALA A 49 -6.31 6.30 -5.27
C ALA A 49 -5.68 5.50 -4.12
N TRP A 50 -5.10 6.23 -3.18
CA TRP A 50 -4.40 5.61 -2.07
C TRP A 50 -5.31 4.69 -1.25
N PRO A 51 -4.90 3.43 -0.99
CA PRO A 51 -5.72 2.52 -0.22
C PRO A 51 -5.71 2.88 1.28
N TRP A 52 -6.72 2.39 1.99
CA TRP A 52 -6.84 2.54 3.42
C TRP A 52 -6.61 1.20 4.14
N ALA A 53 -6.14 1.26 5.37
CA ALA A 53 -6.04 0.11 6.24
C ALA A 53 -7.24 0.09 7.20
N ASP A 54 -7.92 -1.04 7.35
CA ASP A 54 -8.99 -1.18 8.33
C ASP A 54 -8.43 -1.39 9.76
N LEU A 55 -9.35 -1.57 10.73
CA LEU A 55 -9.01 -1.82 12.13
C LEU A 55 -8.24 -3.13 12.33
N GLN A 56 -8.41 -4.09 11.42
CA GLN A 56 -7.69 -5.37 11.40
C GLN A 56 -6.36 -5.26 10.64
N GLY A 57 -6.00 -4.08 10.14
CA GLY A 57 -4.77 -3.84 9.37
C GLY A 57 -4.86 -4.34 7.93
N ARG A 58 -6.03 -4.73 7.43
CA ARG A 58 -6.22 -5.15 6.04
C ARG A 58 -6.25 -3.91 5.15
N VAL A 59 -5.48 -3.95 4.08
CA VAL A 59 -5.47 -2.89 3.06
C VAL A 59 -6.66 -3.09 2.14
N ARG A 60 -7.38 -2.00 1.87
CA ARG A 60 -8.61 -1.96 1.10
C ARG A 60 -8.57 -0.77 0.13
N PHE A 61 -9.01 -1.03 -1.09
CA PHE A 61 -9.26 0.01 -2.08
C PHE A 61 -10.72 0.45 -1.99
N ALA A 62 -11.01 1.70 -2.35
CA ALA A 62 -12.39 2.18 -2.38
C ALA A 62 -13.15 1.49 -3.53
N VAL A 63 -14.42 1.15 -3.32
CA VAL A 63 -15.23 0.33 -4.25
C VAL A 63 -15.69 1.14 -5.46
N ASP A 64 -15.79 2.44 -5.27
CA ASP A 64 -16.12 3.49 -6.23
C ASP A 64 -14.90 4.02 -6.99
N ASP A 65 -13.70 3.63 -6.56
CA ASP A 65 -12.48 3.86 -7.32
C ASP A 65 -12.42 2.81 -8.43
N SER A 66 -12.89 3.18 -9.62
CA SER A 66 -12.56 2.43 -10.83
C SER A 66 -11.03 2.40 -10.89
N THR A 67 -10.38 1.29 -10.54
CA THR A 67 -8.95 1.12 -10.84
C THR A 67 -8.81 1.28 -12.34
N ARG A 68 -8.05 2.28 -12.78
CA ARG A 68 -7.97 2.65 -14.18
C ARG A 68 -6.58 2.34 -14.71
N GLY A 69 -6.50 1.75 -15.90
CA GLY A 69 -5.24 1.38 -16.52
C GLY A 69 -4.70 2.43 -17.48
N VAL A 70 -3.39 2.42 -17.71
CA VAL A 70 -2.75 3.00 -18.90
C VAL A 70 -1.77 2.00 -19.48
N THR A 71 -1.69 1.91 -20.79
CA THR A 71 -0.71 1.06 -21.48
C THR A 71 0.52 1.90 -21.82
N VAL A 72 1.71 1.43 -21.45
CA VAL A 72 2.99 2.12 -21.63
C VAL A 72 3.99 1.23 -22.35
N ASP A 73 4.96 1.83 -23.04
CA ASP A 73 6.12 1.10 -23.53
C ASP A 73 7.04 0.66 -22.38
N VAL A 74 7.44 -0.61 -22.36
CA VAL A 74 8.26 -1.21 -21.30
C VAL A 74 9.63 -0.56 -21.20
N HIS A 75 10.25 -0.21 -22.34
CA HIS A 75 11.58 0.39 -22.33
C HIS A 75 11.52 1.84 -21.81
N ALA A 76 10.48 2.60 -22.20
CA ALA A 76 10.22 3.92 -21.64
C ALA A 76 9.95 3.86 -20.12
N LEU A 77 9.16 2.88 -19.67
CA LEU A 77 8.88 2.63 -18.26
C LEU A 77 10.15 2.29 -17.48
N GLU A 78 10.97 1.36 -17.97
CA GLU A 78 12.25 0.97 -17.35
C GLU A 78 13.17 2.18 -17.22
N HIS A 79 13.29 2.97 -18.28
CA HIS A 79 14.14 4.15 -18.28
C HIS A 79 13.70 5.19 -17.25
N ALA A 80 12.39 5.41 -17.10
CA ALA A 80 11.85 6.43 -16.22
C ALA A 80 11.76 5.98 -14.74
N LEU A 81 11.34 4.74 -14.48
CA LEU A 81 11.00 4.29 -13.12
C LEU A 81 12.04 3.35 -12.50
N TYR A 82 12.91 2.71 -13.28
CA TYR A 82 13.83 1.69 -12.77
C TYR A 82 15.28 2.14 -12.78
N ARG A 83 15.73 2.71 -13.90
CA ARG A 83 17.15 3.05 -14.07
C ARG A 83 17.64 4.01 -13.00
N GLY A 84 18.81 3.70 -12.45
CA GLY A 84 19.51 4.53 -11.46
C GLY A 84 19.22 4.19 -10.00
N TRP A 85 18.24 3.33 -9.71
CA TRP A 85 17.94 2.94 -8.33
C TRP A 85 17.29 1.56 -8.15
N LEU A 86 16.63 1.02 -9.19
CA LEU A 86 16.16 -0.37 -9.23
C LEU A 86 16.96 -1.13 -10.30
N GLU A 87 17.97 -1.89 -9.85
CA GLU A 87 18.86 -2.66 -10.73
C GLU A 87 18.23 -3.98 -11.20
N ARG A 88 17.04 -3.90 -11.81
CA ARG A 88 16.30 -5.05 -12.36
C ARG A 88 15.30 -4.61 -13.44
N PRO A 89 14.89 -5.50 -14.35
CA PRO A 89 13.84 -5.18 -15.32
C PRO A 89 12.45 -5.07 -14.64
N PRO A 90 11.49 -4.40 -15.29
CA PRO A 90 10.08 -4.37 -14.88
C PRO A 90 9.47 -5.76 -14.79
N ARG A 91 8.60 -5.97 -13.79
CA ARG A 91 7.91 -7.24 -13.55
C ARG A 91 6.45 -7.02 -13.18
N ILE A 92 5.60 -7.93 -13.60
CA ILE A 92 4.21 -7.98 -13.13
C ILE A 92 4.17 -8.03 -11.60
N GLY A 93 3.29 -7.24 -11.01
CA GLY A 93 3.13 -7.05 -9.57
C GLY A 93 4.18 -6.11 -8.96
N ASP A 94 4.97 -5.40 -9.75
CA ASP A 94 5.75 -4.26 -9.26
C ASP A 94 4.80 -3.14 -8.86
N VAL A 95 5.08 -2.50 -7.72
CA VAL A 95 4.20 -1.52 -7.09
C VAL A 95 4.95 -0.24 -6.80
N PHE A 96 4.36 0.89 -7.15
CA PHE A 96 4.91 2.21 -6.89
C PHE A 96 3.90 3.12 -6.20
N ALA A 97 4.42 4.12 -5.49
CA ALA A 97 3.65 5.28 -5.09
C ALA A 97 4.22 6.54 -5.75
N ALA A 98 3.33 7.37 -6.26
CA ALA A 98 3.65 8.67 -6.84
C ALA A 98 2.42 9.57 -6.81
N VAL A 99 2.60 10.89 -6.93
CA VAL A 99 1.47 11.78 -7.23
C VAL A 99 1.15 11.63 -8.72
N VAL A 100 -0.13 11.48 -9.06
CA VAL A 100 -0.59 11.41 -10.45
C VAL A 100 -1.44 12.64 -10.74
N PRO A 101 -1.12 13.44 -11.79
CA PRO A 101 -1.93 14.60 -12.14
C PRO A 101 -3.37 14.20 -12.49
N GLN A 102 -4.35 15.05 -12.11
CA GLN A 102 -5.76 14.81 -12.44
C GLN A 102 -6.01 14.61 -13.94
N ALA A 103 -5.26 15.30 -14.81
CA ALA A 103 -5.35 15.15 -16.26
C ALA A 103 -5.00 13.72 -16.76
N VAL A 104 -4.28 12.93 -15.98
CA VAL A 104 -4.03 11.50 -16.25
C VAL A 104 -5.26 10.68 -15.90
N HIS A 105 -5.94 10.99 -14.79
CA HIS A 105 -7.20 10.34 -14.42
C HIS A 105 -8.32 10.62 -15.42
N ASP A 106 -8.33 11.82 -16.01
CA ASP A 106 -9.37 12.25 -16.94
C ASP A 106 -9.30 11.55 -18.31
N VAL A 107 -8.14 11.02 -18.71
CA VAL A 107 -7.97 10.31 -19.99
C VAL A 107 -8.25 8.81 -19.89
N GLN A 108 -8.48 8.29 -18.68
CA GLN A 108 -8.64 6.87 -18.45
C GLN A 108 -10.10 6.43 -18.65
N GLU A 109 -10.32 5.44 -19.51
CA GLU A 109 -11.61 4.78 -19.70
C GLU A 109 -11.76 3.58 -18.73
N PRO A 110 -12.97 3.26 -18.23
CA PRO A 110 -13.17 2.17 -17.26
C PRO A 110 -12.86 0.76 -17.80
N ASP A 111 -13.09 0.55 -19.10
CA ASP A 111 -13.09 -0.79 -19.70
C ASP A 111 -11.86 -1.07 -20.60
N GLU A 112 -11.03 -0.05 -20.87
CA GLU A 112 -9.84 -0.17 -21.73
C GLU A 112 -8.73 0.72 -21.20
N ALA A 113 -7.50 0.19 -21.11
CA ALA A 113 -6.32 0.95 -20.71
C ALA A 113 -5.77 1.69 -21.94
N PRO A 114 -6.00 3.01 -22.11
CA PRO A 114 -5.53 3.75 -23.27
C PRO A 114 -4.00 3.71 -23.36
N GLN A 115 -3.50 3.73 -24.59
CA GLN A 115 -2.07 3.89 -24.84
C GLN A 115 -1.61 5.27 -24.36
N TRP A 116 -0.53 5.29 -23.59
CA TRP A 116 0.13 6.49 -23.14
C TRP A 116 1.21 6.90 -24.15
N ASP A 117 0.87 7.86 -25.01
CA ASP A 117 1.75 8.36 -26.07
C ASP A 117 2.68 9.51 -25.64
N ARG A 118 2.70 9.83 -24.34
CA ARG A 118 3.51 10.90 -23.75
C ARG A 118 4.72 10.33 -22.98
N PRO A 119 5.72 11.14 -22.63
CA PRO A 119 6.76 10.72 -21.69
C PRO A 119 6.18 10.17 -20.38
N ILE A 120 6.80 9.15 -19.79
CA ILE A 120 6.38 8.59 -18.49
C ILE A 120 6.50 9.64 -17.37
N ALA A 121 7.41 10.61 -17.51
CA ALA A 121 7.52 11.73 -16.59
C ALA A 121 6.26 12.63 -16.54
N ASP A 122 5.39 12.59 -17.57
CA ASP A 122 4.12 13.33 -17.56
C ASP A 122 3.00 12.54 -16.86
N LEU A 123 3.25 11.27 -16.53
CA LEU A 123 2.29 10.41 -15.83
C LEU A 123 2.30 10.66 -14.32
N VAL A 124 3.44 11.11 -13.78
CA VAL A 124 3.67 11.29 -12.35
C VAL A 124 4.23 12.68 -12.07
N ASP A 125 3.79 13.30 -10.98
CA ASP A 125 4.28 14.61 -10.53
C ASP A 125 5.25 14.44 -9.35
N GLY A 126 6.54 14.46 -9.64
CA GLY A 126 7.60 14.40 -8.63
C GLY A 126 8.14 12.99 -8.35
N PRO A 127 8.55 12.69 -7.10
CA PRO A 127 9.27 11.47 -6.77
C PRO A 127 8.39 10.22 -6.85
N VAL A 128 9.00 9.11 -7.26
CA VAL A 128 8.39 7.78 -7.29
C VAL A 128 9.04 6.91 -6.22
N TYR A 129 8.23 6.16 -5.49
CA TYR A 129 8.67 5.29 -4.40
C TYR A 129 8.38 3.82 -4.75
N ASP A 130 9.36 2.94 -4.59
CA ASP A 130 9.16 1.49 -4.76
C ASP A 130 8.48 0.90 -3.52
N LEU A 131 7.32 0.30 -3.73
CA LEU A 131 6.53 -0.38 -2.71
C LEU A 131 6.35 -1.87 -3.02
N THR A 132 7.09 -2.42 -3.98
CA THR A 132 6.93 -3.80 -4.46
C THR A 132 6.94 -4.81 -3.32
N ARG A 133 7.82 -4.64 -2.33
CA ARG A 133 7.93 -5.58 -1.19
C ARG A 133 6.69 -5.53 -0.30
N GLU A 134 6.25 -4.35 0.10
CA GLU A 134 5.06 -4.15 0.92
C GLU A 134 3.78 -4.54 0.16
N GLY A 135 3.67 -4.16 -1.11
CA GLY A 135 2.57 -4.54 -1.99
C GLY A 135 2.42 -6.06 -2.12
N ARG A 136 3.52 -6.78 -2.33
CA ARG A 136 3.51 -8.26 -2.34
C ARG A 136 3.09 -8.87 -1.01
N THR A 137 3.50 -8.26 0.10
CA THR A 137 3.08 -8.71 1.44
C THR A 137 1.58 -8.55 1.62
N VAL A 138 1.03 -7.39 1.21
CA VAL A 138 -0.41 -7.13 1.22
C VAL A 138 -1.17 -8.11 0.33
N ALA A 139 -0.69 -8.34 -0.90
CA ALA A 139 -1.29 -9.29 -1.83
C ALA A 139 -1.30 -10.72 -1.27
N ALA A 140 -0.18 -11.19 -0.73
CA ALA A 140 -0.09 -12.52 -0.11
C ALA A 140 -1.04 -12.68 1.08
N LEU A 141 -1.21 -11.63 1.91
CA LEU A 141 -2.16 -11.63 3.02
C LEU A 141 -3.61 -11.63 2.53
N ALA A 142 -3.92 -10.89 1.46
CA ALA A 142 -5.24 -10.86 0.85
C ALA A 142 -5.61 -12.21 0.25
N ASP A 143 -4.69 -12.83 -0.49
CA ASP A 143 -4.85 -14.18 -1.07
C ASP A 143 -5.06 -15.21 0.05
N SER A 144 -4.20 -15.20 1.07
CA SER A 144 -4.34 -16.09 2.24
C SER A 144 -5.70 -15.94 2.92
N ALA A 145 -6.20 -14.70 3.04
CA ALA A 145 -7.51 -14.42 3.63
C ALA A 145 -8.69 -14.85 2.74
N LEU A 146 -8.48 -14.94 1.42
CA LEU A 146 -9.48 -15.43 0.46
C LEU A 146 -9.62 -16.94 0.52
N VAL A 147 -8.49 -17.66 0.58
CA VAL A 147 -8.46 -19.12 0.52
C VAL A 147 -8.62 -19.81 1.88
N SER A 148 -8.42 -19.08 2.97
CA SER A 148 -8.56 -19.62 4.33
C SER A 148 -10.00 -19.49 4.82
N PRO A 149 -10.63 -20.57 5.30
CA PRO A 149 -11.92 -20.47 5.96
C PRO A 149 -11.79 -19.58 7.21
N VAL A 150 -12.66 -18.57 7.31
CA VAL A 150 -12.77 -17.78 8.55
C VAL A 150 -13.29 -18.70 9.63
N LEU A 151 -12.48 -18.91 10.68
CA LEU A 151 -12.89 -19.68 11.85
C LEU A 151 -14.18 -19.11 12.43
N PRO A 152 -15.24 -19.93 12.61
CA PRO A 152 -16.45 -19.49 13.29
C PRO A 152 -16.12 -18.94 14.67
N ALA A 153 -16.83 -17.91 15.12
CA ALA A 153 -16.53 -17.21 16.38
C ALA A 153 -16.47 -18.16 17.60
N VAL A 154 -17.28 -19.22 17.59
CA VAL A 154 -17.30 -20.28 18.63
C VAL A 154 -15.98 -21.06 18.62
N GLU A 155 -15.50 -21.45 17.44
CA GLU A 155 -14.26 -22.19 17.26
C GLU A 155 -13.04 -21.31 17.60
N ALA A 156 -13.04 -20.05 17.16
CA ALA A 156 -12.01 -19.08 17.49
C ALA A 156 -11.94 -18.82 19.01
N SER A 157 -13.09 -18.74 19.69
CA SER A 157 -13.15 -18.59 21.15
C SER A 157 -12.64 -19.83 21.87
N ARG A 158 -12.99 -21.03 21.39
CA ARG A 158 -12.50 -22.30 21.92
C ARG A 158 -10.99 -22.44 21.82
N LEU A 159 -10.40 -21.89 20.76
CA LEU A 159 -8.96 -21.88 20.52
C LEU A 159 -8.23 -20.70 21.20
N GLY A 160 -8.94 -19.82 21.92
CA GLY A 160 -8.35 -18.64 22.56
C GLY A 160 -7.89 -17.56 21.56
N LEU A 161 -8.40 -17.59 20.33
CA LEU A 161 -8.04 -16.70 19.22
C LEU A 161 -9.04 -15.55 19.02
N ALA A 162 -10.13 -15.52 19.79
CA ALA A 162 -11.09 -14.41 19.75
C ALA A 162 -10.37 -13.11 20.13
N GLY A 163 -10.47 -12.09 19.27
CA GLY A 163 -9.78 -10.82 19.41
C GLY A 163 -9.95 -10.25 20.82
N ARG A 164 -8.88 -10.28 21.58
CA ARG A 164 -8.80 -9.64 22.89
C ARG A 164 -8.84 -8.14 22.61
N GLN A 165 -9.96 -7.49 22.92
CA GLN A 165 -9.91 -6.05 23.16
C GLN A 165 -8.93 -5.88 24.32
N ASP A 166 -7.77 -5.29 24.06
CA ASP A 166 -6.85 -4.86 25.11
C ASP A 166 -7.55 -3.78 25.94
N VAL A 167 -8.32 -4.24 26.92
CA VAL A 167 -8.68 -3.48 28.10
C VAL A 167 -7.62 -3.88 29.12
N ASP A 168 -6.73 -2.93 29.42
CA ASP A 168 -5.61 -3.03 30.37
C ASP A 168 -4.51 -4.06 30.05
N ALA A 169 -3.55 -3.65 29.23
CA ALA A 169 -2.18 -4.15 29.37
C ALA A 169 -1.53 -3.46 30.59
N PRO A 170 -1.04 -4.19 31.60
CA PRO A 170 -0.26 -3.58 32.68
C PRO A 170 0.98 -2.91 32.10
N ARG A 171 1.20 -1.65 32.44
CA ARG A 171 2.41 -0.89 32.08
C ARG A 171 3.64 -1.74 32.36
N ALA A 172 4.43 -2.01 31.32
CA ALA A 172 5.73 -2.62 31.46
C ALA A 172 6.57 -1.85 32.50
N PRO A 173 7.32 -2.54 33.38
CA PRO A 173 8.14 -1.87 34.38
C PRO A 173 9.16 -0.97 33.68
N ARG A 174 9.13 0.32 34.04
CA ARG A 174 10.18 1.25 33.66
C ARG A 174 11.46 0.78 34.33
N ARG A 175 12.52 0.66 33.54
CA ARG A 175 13.87 0.51 34.04
C ARG A 175 14.25 1.85 34.65
N ASP A 176 14.20 1.95 35.97
CA ASP A 176 14.70 3.13 36.67
C ASP A 176 16.19 3.27 36.37
N SER A 177 16.57 4.53 36.21
CA SER A 177 17.90 5.04 35.90
C SER A 177 18.95 4.39 36.80
N VAL A 178 19.98 3.80 36.19
CA VAL A 178 21.24 3.52 36.87
C VAL A 178 21.83 4.89 37.23
N GLY A 179 21.69 5.27 38.50
CA GLY A 179 22.42 6.38 39.09
C GLY A 179 23.92 6.04 39.17
N PRO A 180 24.80 7.05 39.11
CA PRO A 180 26.23 6.84 39.01
C PRO A 180 26.82 6.33 40.33
N ASP A 181 27.89 5.56 40.18
CA ASP A 181 28.81 5.15 41.25
C ASP A 181 29.18 6.32 42.17
N GLY A 182 29.23 6.04 43.47
CA GLY A 182 29.75 6.91 44.50
C GLY A 182 30.18 6.07 45.71
N ASP A 183 31.50 6.03 45.90
CA ASP A 183 32.27 5.39 46.98
C ASP A 183 32.06 6.02 48.38
N ASP A 184 32.75 5.39 49.35
CA ASP A 184 33.01 5.71 50.77
C ASP A 184 31.91 5.30 51.78
N ASP A 185 32.16 4.54 52.85
CA ASP A 185 33.37 4.29 53.68
C ASP A 185 33.27 2.88 54.33
#